data_AF-A0A8T3Q380-F1
#
_entry.id   AF-A0A8T3Q380-F1
#
_cell.length_a   1.000
_cell.length_b   1.000
_cell.length_c   1.000
_cell.angle_alpha   90.00
_cell.angle_beta   90.00
_cell.angle_gamma   90.00
#
_symmetry.space_group_name_H-M   'P 1'
#
loop_
_entity.id
_entity.type
_entity.pdbx_description
1 polymer ?
#
loop_
_entity_poly.entity_id
_entity_poly.type
_entity_poly.pdbx_seq_one_letter_code
_entity_poly.pdbx_strand_id
1 'polypeptide(L)'
;MTEATDATVLVGPAPDGMPDPHLVPPQIARGGDPFAALRIVHFVSRLRRNETLQVRDVVAALNAAYLDWYFSEKVLLAELVQLQANWGISFHGDDRIVLDRNERGHTLLVIDSTKMSTFLVNEARRLAEACADELRTFTLGDGVSRDN
;
A
#
# COMPACT_ATOMS: atom_id res chain seq x y z
N MET A 1 37.38 26.93 13.64
CA MET A 1 36.98 26.61 12.26
C MET A 1 37.36 25.16 12.09
N THR A 2 36.43 24.25 12.39
CA THR A 2 36.70 22.81 12.48
C THR A 2 36.15 22.19 11.21
N GLU A 3 37.06 21.66 10.38
CA GLU A 3 36.74 20.88 9.18
C GLU A 3 35.78 19.74 9.53
N ALA A 4 34.67 19.66 8.79
CA ALA A 4 33.76 18.54 8.85
C ALA A 4 34.41 17.36 8.12
N THR A 5 34.57 16.25 8.85
CA THR A 5 35.06 14.96 8.36
C THR A 5 34.31 14.53 7.10
N ASP A 6 35.04 14.44 6.00
CA ASP A 6 34.61 13.86 4.74
C ASP A 6 34.26 12.38 4.98
N ALA A 7 33.01 11.99 4.77
CA ALA A 7 32.59 10.61 4.98
C ALA A 7 33.26 9.72 3.93
N THR A 8 34.14 8.82 4.36
CA THR A 8 34.85 7.89 3.47
C THR A 8 33.85 7.15 2.57
N VAL A 9 33.91 7.39 1.27
CA VAL A 9 33.15 6.63 0.27
C VAL A 9 33.72 5.21 0.22
N LEU A 10 33.00 4.25 0.81
CA LEU A 10 33.45 2.86 0.92
C LEU A 10 33.25 2.03 -0.36
N VAL A 11 32.48 2.53 -1.33
CA VAL A 11 31.98 1.72 -2.45
C VAL A 11 32.21 2.44 -3.78
N GLY A 12 32.82 1.74 -4.75
CA GLY A 12 32.96 2.18 -6.14
C GLY A 12 31.75 1.78 -7.01
N PRO A 13 31.74 2.12 -8.31
CA PRO A 13 30.66 1.73 -9.21
C PRO A 13 30.55 0.21 -9.33
N ALA A 14 29.33 -0.29 -9.55
CA ALA A 14 29.11 -1.71 -9.83
C ALA A 14 29.82 -2.14 -11.13
N PRO A 15 30.38 -3.35 -11.22
CA PRO A 15 30.96 -3.87 -12.45
C PRO A 15 29.95 -3.96 -13.60
N ASP A 16 30.43 -3.84 -14.84
CA ASP A 16 29.60 -4.03 -16.02
C ASP A 16 28.97 -5.43 -16.04
N GLY A 17 27.68 -5.49 -16.36
CA GLY A 17 26.91 -6.73 -16.37
C GLY A 17 26.47 -7.24 -14.99
N MET A 18 26.72 -6.48 -13.91
CA MET A 18 26.21 -6.82 -12.59
C MET A 18 24.67 -6.80 -12.58
N PRO A 19 23.99 -7.89 -12.17
CA PRO A 19 22.53 -7.92 -12.07
C PRO A 19 21.98 -6.86 -11.12
N ASP A 20 20.74 -6.44 -11.36
CA ASP A 20 20.01 -5.53 -10.47
C ASP A 20 19.85 -6.17 -9.08
N PRO A 21 20.39 -5.59 -8.00
CA PRO A 21 20.25 -6.11 -6.66
C PRO A 21 18.86 -5.88 -6.06
N HIS A 22 17.99 -5.08 -6.70
CA HIS A 22 16.64 -4.77 -6.22
C HIS A 22 15.61 -5.87 -6.48
N LEU A 23 16.06 -7.11 -6.68
CA LEU A 23 15.23 -8.31 -6.63
C LEU A 23 14.85 -8.59 -5.17
N VAL A 24 13.57 -8.46 -4.85
CA VAL A 24 13.04 -8.68 -3.51
C VAL A 24 12.38 -10.06 -3.39
N PRO A 25 12.54 -10.77 -2.26
CA PRO A 25 11.80 -11.99 -2.02
C PRO A 25 10.30 -11.69 -1.90
N PRO A 26 9.41 -12.65 -2.24
CA PRO A 26 7.97 -12.46 -2.07
C PRO A 26 7.61 -12.10 -0.62
N GLN A 27 6.85 -11.01 -0.45
CA GLN A 27 6.39 -10.50 0.84
C GLN A 27 4.93 -10.85 1.08
N ILE A 28 4.61 -11.32 2.28
CA ILE A 28 3.22 -11.62 2.67
C ILE A 28 2.62 -10.36 3.28
N ALA A 29 1.59 -9.81 2.63
CA ALA A 29 0.87 -8.66 3.14
C ALA A 29 0.21 -8.95 4.49
N ARG A 30 0.38 -8.04 5.45
CA ARG A 30 -0.27 -8.09 6.77
C ARG A 30 -1.20 -6.90 6.92
N GLY A 31 -2.29 -7.07 7.69
CA GLY A 31 -3.15 -5.94 8.02
C GLY A 31 -2.40 -4.94 8.91
N GLY A 32 -2.56 -3.65 8.65
CA GLY A 32 -1.86 -2.59 9.39
C GLY A 32 -0.40 -2.34 8.96
N ASP A 33 0.13 -3.13 8.02
CA ASP A 33 1.42 -2.84 7.38
C ASP A 33 1.26 -1.68 6.38
N PRO A 34 1.92 -0.53 6.57
CA PRO A 34 1.78 0.62 5.69
C PRO A 34 2.27 0.34 4.26
N PHE A 35 3.23 -0.58 4.07
CA PHE A 35 3.75 -0.94 2.74
C PHE A 35 2.72 -1.74 1.93
N ALA A 36 1.98 -2.64 2.59
CA ALA A 36 0.86 -3.36 2.00
C ALA A 36 -0.31 -2.41 1.70
N ALA A 37 -0.69 -1.59 2.68
CA ALA A 37 -1.80 -0.64 2.56
C ALA A 37 -1.57 0.35 1.41
N LEU A 38 -0.36 0.90 1.26
CA LEU A 38 -0.04 1.83 0.18
C LEU A 38 -0.26 1.21 -1.20
N ARG A 39 0.18 -0.03 -1.40
CA ARG A 39 -0.02 -0.78 -2.66
C ARG A 39 -1.50 -1.03 -2.96
N ILE A 40 -2.27 -1.38 -1.92
CA ILE A 40 -3.72 -1.57 -2.01
C ILE A 40 -4.40 -0.25 -2.41
N VAL A 41 -4.13 0.85 -1.72
CA VAL A 41 -4.72 2.16 -2.04
C VAL A 41 -4.35 2.59 -3.47
N HIS A 42 -3.10 2.42 -3.86
CA HIS A 42 -2.65 2.72 -5.21
C HIS A 42 -3.35 1.85 -6.27
N PHE A 43 -3.62 0.57 -5.97
CA PHE A 43 -4.39 -0.30 -6.85
C PHE A 43 -5.87 0.12 -6.92
N VAL A 44 -6.52 0.34 -5.78
CA VAL A 44 -7.92 0.82 -5.68
C VAL A 44 -8.12 2.15 -6.40
N SER A 45 -7.11 3.02 -6.42
CA SER A 45 -7.15 4.29 -7.17
C SER A 45 -7.34 4.13 -8.68
N ARG A 46 -7.02 2.96 -9.23
CA ARG A 46 -7.08 2.63 -10.66
C ARG A 46 -8.23 1.70 -11.04
N LEU A 47 -8.98 1.21 -10.05
CA LEU A 47 -10.16 0.39 -10.31
C LEU A 47 -11.22 1.19 -11.06
N ARG A 48 -11.98 0.50 -11.92
CA ARG A 48 -13.16 1.08 -12.58
C ARG A 48 -14.14 1.59 -11.52
N ARG A 49 -14.70 2.77 -11.78
CA ARG A 49 -15.68 3.42 -10.89
C ARG A 49 -17.10 3.07 -11.32
N ASN A 50 -18.03 3.15 -10.37
CA ASN A 50 -19.46 2.86 -10.57
C ASN A 50 -19.75 1.44 -11.10
N GLU A 51 -18.86 0.49 -10.82
CA GLU A 51 -18.99 -0.91 -11.18
C GLU A 51 -18.83 -1.77 -9.93
N THR A 52 -19.76 -2.70 -9.71
CA THR A 52 -19.65 -3.67 -8.61
C THR A 52 -18.68 -4.78 -9.00
N LEU A 53 -17.54 -4.82 -8.34
CA LEU A 53 -16.48 -5.80 -8.57
C LEU A 53 -16.54 -6.91 -7.52
N GLN A 54 -16.22 -8.14 -7.93
CA GLN A 54 -16.02 -9.25 -7.01
C GLN A 54 -14.66 -9.11 -6.32
N VAL A 55 -14.63 -9.13 -4.99
CA VAL A 55 -13.39 -8.90 -4.23
C VAL A 55 -12.33 -9.93 -4.58
N ARG A 56 -12.70 -11.20 -4.78
CA ARG A 56 -11.77 -12.25 -5.23
C ARG A 56 -11.05 -11.90 -6.55
N ASP A 57 -11.75 -11.24 -7.49
CA ASP A 57 -11.20 -10.88 -8.80
C ASP A 57 -10.28 -9.65 -8.65
N VAL A 58 -10.63 -8.73 -7.74
CA VAL A 58 -9.77 -7.61 -7.32
C VAL A 58 -8.48 -8.13 -6.68
N VAL A 59 -8.55 -9.13 -5.80
CA VAL A 59 -7.36 -9.77 -5.18
C VAL A 59 -6.48 -10.44 -6.24
N ALA A 60 -7.07 -11.17 -7.18
CA ALA A 60 -6.31 -11.81 -8.25
C ALA A 60 -5.56 -10.76 -9.10
N ALA A 61 -6.24 -9.67 -9.48
CA ALA A 61 -5.63 -8.59 -10.24
C ALA A 61 -4.58 -7.81 -9.43
N LEU A 62 -4.77 -7.65 -8.10
CA LEU A 62 -3.80 -7.02 -7.21
C LEU A 62 -2.50 -7.84 -7.13
N ASN A 63 -2.61 -9.16 -6.92
CA ASN A 63 -1.45 -10.06 -6.89
C ASN A 63 -0.74 -10.13 -8.25
N ALA A 64 -1.47 -10.05 -9.36
CA ALA A 64 -0.87 -9.97 -10.69
C ALA A 64 -0.13 -8.64 -10.93
N ALA A 65 -0.53 -7.55 -10.26
CA ALA A 65 0.10 -6.24 -10.38
C ALA A 65 1.37 -6.08 -9.53
N TYR A 66 1.53 -6.88 -8.47
CA TYR A 66 2.65 -6.83 -7.54
C TYR A 66 3.19 -8.25 -7.29
N LEU A 67 4.03 -8.74 -8.20
CA LEU A 67 4.53 -10.12 -8.17
C LEU A 67 5.48 -10.42 -7.01
N ASP A 68 6.05 -9.38 -6.41
CA ASP A 68 6.85 -9.42 -5.19
C ASP A 68 6.00 -9.49 -3.92
N TRP A 69 4.66 -9.49 -4.02
CA TRP A 69 3.75 -9.53 -2.89
C TRP A 69 2.67 -10.59 -3.02
N TYR A 70 2.21 -11.07 -1.87
CA TYR A 70 0.99 -11.85 -1.74
C TYR A 70 -0.02 -11.14 -0.86
N PHE A 71 -1.18 -10.83 -1.42
CA PHE A 71 -2.33 -10.24 -0.74
C PHE A 71 -3.44 -11.26 -0.59
N SER A 72 -3.88 -11.49 0.65
CA SER A 72 -5.10 -12.26 0.92
C SER A 72 -6.34 -11.36 0.85
N GLU A 73 -7.50 -11.98 0.60
CA GLU A 73 -8.80 -11.29 0.63
C GLU A 73 -9.04 -10.58 1.97
N LYS A 74 -8.65 -11.20 3.08
CA LYS A 74 -8.78 -10.61 4.42
C LYS A 74 -8.02 -9.29 4.56
N VAL A 75 -6.79 -9.22 4.02
CA VAL A 75 -5.96 -8.00 4.10
C VAL A 75 -6.56 -6.90 3.23
N LEU A 76 -6.98 -7.23 1.99
CA LEU A 76 -7.65 -6.26 1.13
C LEU A 76 -8.93 -5.72 1.78
N LEU A 77 -9.77 -6.58 2.36
CA LEU A 77 -11.00 -6.15 3.03
C LEU A 77 -10.74 -5.26 4.24
N ALA A 78 -9.73 -5.57 5.06
CA ALA A 78 -9.36 -4.74 6.20
C ALA A 78 -8.99 -3.32 5.76
N GLU A 79 -8.17 -3.20 4.72
CA GLU A 79 -7.79 -1.89 4.18
C GLU A 79 -8.97 -1.15 3.52
N LEU A 80 -9.88 -1.87 2.84
CA LEU A 80 -11.09 -1.25 2.27
C LEU A 80 -12.04 -0.73 3.35
N VAL A 81 -12.17 -1.43 4.48
CA VAL A 81 -12.94 -0.96 5.63
C VAL A 81 -12.31 0.31 6.21
N GLN A 82 -10.98 0.34 6.34
CA GLN A 82 -10.27 1.52 6.83
C GLN A 82 -10.46 2.72 5.88
N LEU A 83 -10.40 2.50 4.56
CA LEU A 83 -10.69 3.51 3.55
C LEU A 83 -12.12 4.04 3.64
N GLN A 84 -13.11 3.14 3.81
CA GLN A 84 -14.51 3.54 3.99
C GLN A 84 -14.68 4.41 5.24
N ALA A 85 -14.05 4.04 6.37
CA ALA A 85 -14.08 4.83 7.59
C ALA A 85 -13.44 6.22 7.40
N ASN A 86 -12.27 6.28 6.77
CA ASN A 86 -11.55 7.53 6.50
C ASN A 86 -12.34 8.47 5.58
N TRP A 87 -13.07 7.90 4.60
CA TRP A 87 -13.99 8.66 3.75
C TRP A 87 -15.11 9.30 4.57
N GLY A 88 -15.78 8.50 5.42
CA GLY A 88 -16.87 8.96 6.28
C GLY A 88 -16.45 10.09 7.23
N ILE A 89 -15.25 10.01 7.78
CA ILE A 89 -14.65 11.07 8.61
C ILE A 89 -14.39 12.34 7.79
N SER A 90 -13.84 12.19 6.57
CA SER A 90 -13.41 13.34 5.76
C SER A 90 -14.55 14.14 5.16
N PHE A 91 -15.67 13.50 4.84
CA PHE A 91 -16.74 14.12 4.07
C PHE A 91 -18.13 14.07 4.69
N HIS A 92 -18.29 13.45 5.87
CA HIS A 92 -19.54 13.42 6.64
C HIS A 92 -20.80 13.15 5.77
N GLY A 93 -20.71 12.25 4.79
CA GLY A 93 -21.71 12.07 3.73
C GLY A 93 -21.78 10.63 3.20
N ASP A 94 -22.48 10.44 2.08
CA ASP A 94 -22.82 9.12 1.50
C ASP A 94 -21.65 8.13 1.39
N ASP A 95 -21.96 6.85 1.58
CA ASP A 95 -21.06 5.74 1.33
C ASP A 95 -20.61 5.73 -0.15
N ARG A 96 -19.32 6.03 -0.40
CA ARG A 96 -18.72 5.97 -1.75
C ARG A 96 -17.77 4.80 -1.95
N ILE A 97 -17.38 4.12 -0.87
CA ILE A 97 -16.66 2.86 -0.90
C ILE A 97 -17.58 1.86 -0.22
N VAL A 98 -18.28 1.07 -1.02
CA VAL A 98 -19.33 0.17 -0.55
C VAL A 98 -18.79 -1.26 -0.58
N LEU A 99 -18.82 -1.89 0.59
CA LEU A 99 -18.53 -3.32 0.76
C LEU A 99 -19.84 -4.05 1.04
N ASP A 100 -20.13 -5.06 0.24
CA ASP A 100 -21.33 -5.88 0.40
C ASP A 100 -21.00 -7.36 0.15
N ARG A 101 -21.99 -8.24 0.14
CA ARG A 101 -21.87 -9.65 -0.17
C ARG A 101 -22.95 -10.10 -1.14
N ASN A 102 -22.60 -11.05 -2.01
CA ASN A 102 -23.55 -11.83 -2.78
C ASN A 102 -23.22 -13.33 -2.66
N GLU A 103 -23.91 -14.15 -3.44
CA GLU A 103 -23.73 -15.61 -3.45
C GLU A 103 -22.29 -16.06 -3.75
N ARG A 104 -21.50 -15.21 -4.43
CA ARG A 104 -20.11 -15.50 -4.81
C ARG A 104 -19.07 -14.95 -3.82
N GLY A 105 -19.50 -14.28 -2.75
CA GLY A 105 -18.62 -13.70 -1.73
C GLY A 105 -18.72 -12.19 -1.63
N HIS A 106 -17.63 -11.56 -1.21
CA HIS A 106 -17.58 -10.11 -1.01
C HIS A 106 -17.56 -9.34 -2.34
N THR A 107 -18.20 -8.18 -2.33
CA THR A 107 -18.17 -7.23 -3.46
C THR A 107 -17.71 -5.86 -3.02
N LEU A 108 -17.12 -5.13 -3.97
CA LEU A 108 -16.64 -3.76 -3.81
C LEU A 108 -17.26 -2.90 -4.90
N LEU A 109 -17.88 -1.79 -4.51
CA LEU A 109 -18.27 -0.71 -5.40
C LEU A 109 -17.57 0.57 -4.95
N VAL A 110 -16.81 1.19 -5.85
CA VAL A 110 -16.28 2.54 -5.64
C VAL A 110 -17.07 3.51 -6.51
N ILE A 111 -17.89 4.33 -5.86
CA ILE A 111 -18.75 5.31 -6.51
C ILE A 111 -17.92 6.52 -6.90
N ASP A 112 -18.05 6.96 -8.15
CA ASP A 112 -17.33 8.12 -8.64
C ASP A 112 -17.80 9.41 -7.95
N SER A 113 -16.85 10.32 -7.76
CA SER A 113 -17.07 11.62 -7.12
C SER A 113 -15.92 12.53 -7.46
N THR A 114 -16.21 13.82 -7.59
CA THR A 114 -15.20 14.87 -7.78
C THR A 114 -14.15 14.90 -6.66
N LYS A 115 -14.47 14.34 -5.48
CA LYS A 115 -13.56 14.27 -4.32
C LYS A 115 -12.81 12.94 -4.21
N MET A 116 -13.25 11.87 -4.88
CA MET A 116 -12.72 10.51 -4.70
C MET A 116 -11.23 10.41 -5.05
N SER A 117 -10.83 10.94 -6.19
CA SER A 117 -9.43 10.90 -6.62
C SER A 117 -8.52 11.66 -5.65
N THR A 118 -8.91 12.87 -5.24
CA THR A 118 -8.15 13.66 -4.27
C THR A 118 -8.05 12.97 -2.91
N PHE A 119 -9.13 12.32 -2.46
CA PHE A 119 -9.14 11.53 -1.23
C PHE A 119 -8.12 10.38 -1.29
N LEU A 120 -8.14 9.56 -2.34
CA LEU A 120 -7.21 8.43 -2.48
C LEU A 120 -5.75 8.89 -2.62
N VAL A 121 -5.49 10.02 -3.28
CA VAL A 121 -4.15 10.62 -3.34
C VAL A 121 -3.66 11.03 -1.95
N ASN A 122 -4.52 11.67 -1.15
CA ASN A 122 -4.16 12.08 0.21
C ASN A 122 -3.91 10.86 1.11
N GLU A 123 -4.71 9.81 0.98
CA GLU A 123 -4.48 8.58 1.74
C GLU A 123 -3.17 7.90 1.34
N ALA A 124 -2.87 7.83 0.03
CA ALA A 124 -1.60 7.29 -0.45
C ALA A 124 -0.40 8.11 0.07
N ARG A 125 -0.51 9.44 0.14
CA ARG A 125 0.54 10.30 0.72
C ARG A 125 0.76 10.02 2.20
N ARG A 126 -0.32 9.92 2.99
CA ARG A 126 -0.26 9.58 4.41
C ARG A 126 0.41 8.22 4.65
N LEU A 127 0.08 7.22 3.83
CA LEU A 127 0.70 5.90 3.90
C LEU A 127 2.16 5.91 3.46
N ALA A 128 2.53 6.72 2.46
CA ALA A 128 3.92 6.88 2.06
C ALA A 128 4.78 7.51 3.17
N GLU A 129 4.25 8.49 3.90
CA GLU A 129 4.89 9.04 5.09
C GLU A 129 5.08 7.97 6.17
N ALA A 130 4.06 7.17 6.45
CA ALA A 130 4.16 6.04 7.38
C ALA A 130 5.20 4.99 6.96
N CYS A 131 5.28 4.67 5.66
CA CYS A 131 6.34 3.79 5.13
C CYS A 131 7.74 4.38 5.40
N ALA A 132 7.92 5.68 5.17
CA ALA A 132 9.19 6.35 5.41
C ALA A 132 9.58 6.37 6.90
N ASP A 133 8.60 6.51 7.79
CA ASP A 133 8.80 6.42 9.24
C ASP A 133 9.24 5.01 9.68
N GLU A 134 8.62 3.96 9.14
CA GLU A 134 9.01 2.56 9.40
C GLU A 134 10.43 2.27 8.89
N LEU A 135 10.77 2.70 7.67
CA LEU A 135 12.14 2.54 7.14
C LEU A 135 13.19 3.28 8.00
N ARG A 136 12.87 4.49 8.47
CA ARG A 136 13.76 5.25 9.36
C ARG A 136 13.93 4.54 10.69
N THR A 137 12.85 4.04 11.27
CA THR A 137 12.87 3.29 12.54
C THR A 137 13.72 2.03 12.41
N PHE A 138 13.54 1.27 11.32
CA PHE A 138 14.33 0.08 11.03
C PHE A 138 15.83 0.38 10.92
N THR A 139 16.17 1.46 10.21
CA THR A 139 17.57 1.88 9.98
C THR A 139 18.27 2.30 11.29
N LEU A 140 17.53 2.89 12.24
CA LEU A 140 18.07 3.35 13.53
C LEU A 140 18.12 2.24 14.59
N GLY A 141 17.31 1.18 14.45
CA GLY A 141 17.04 0.20 15.50
C GLY A 141 17.88 -1.08 15.47
N ASP A 142 19.11 -1.08 14.93
CA ASP A 142 19.96 -2.28 14.72
C ASP A 142 19.24 -3.44 13.98
N GLY A 143 18.16 -3.14 13.24
CA GLY A 143 17.37 -4.15 12.52
C GLY A 143 16.51 -5.06 13.41
N VAL A 144 16.17 -4.66 14.63
CA VAL A 144 15.27 -5.45 15.50
C VAL A 144 13.85 -5.49 14.91
N SER A 145 13.55 -6.58 14.19
CA SER A 145 12.20 -6.96 13.80
C SER A 145 11.34 -7.10 15.05
N ARG A 146 10.25 -6.32 15.16
CA ARG A 146 9.19 -6.61 16.13
C ARG A 146 8.36 -7.76 15.57
N ASP A 147 8.89 -8.97 15.63
CA ASP A 147 8.05 -10.16 15.56
C ASP A 147 7.28 -10.27 16.89
N ASN A 148 5.98 -9.98 16.83
CA ASN A 148 4.93 -10.53 17.68
C ASN A 148 3.57 -10.39 16.99
#